data_AF-A0A9D9L8C9-F1
#
_entry.id   AF-A0A9D9L8C9-F1
#
_cell.length_a   1.000
_cell.length_b   1.000
_cell.length_c   1.000
_cell.angle_alpha   90.00
_cell.angle_beta   90.00
_cell.angle_gamma   90.00
#
_symmetry.space_group_name_H-M   'P 1'
#
loop_
_entity.id
_entity.type
_entity.pdbx_description
1 polymer ?
#
loop_
_entity_poly.entity_id
_entity_poly.type
_entity_poly.pdbx_seq_one_letter_code
_entity_poly.pdbx_strand_id
1 'polypeptide(L)'
;NGHLDNEEALRQLDELAAKGLHEVFLYPNFGLESPDFLSEEWFEFVAFLLRECPKRDFRIWIYDDLNWPSGAAGGRLCRQFPQYRMRTIRRREWRLAPGEAWSPTAAADDHVWTGVFAAGHSLPRELPPGKPFVNDTDSPCRLVSLERRLVEDNFFSAMGTSGTWNEPGILDALNPEAVRAWMSFTYEPYRRRFPEALGTLIRGFFFDEPTMVSPFHTGDIPWTPGLEDAFSMQYGYDCRTGYWALFEDASGQEQFRYDFWRLVARRFADSFTGQLAEWCSRNGLVLSGHCWPEEPSCQRLMTTATGDVEYLQHHLQMPGTDFLFCENPYVESAGMCPGKPGWARNLIYSAKLPASVARYNGARNTICESSGICTLGDGCAAPSAQKIAYDFLCAMGISVMNPARPYDITDFRKYACAL
;
A
#
# COMPACT_ATOMS: atom_id res chain seq x y z
N ASN A 1 21.85 -5.30 -2.12
CA ASN A 1 21.46 -5.02 -3.53
C ASN A 1 22.69 -4.91 -4.41
N GLY A 2 22.72 -5.78 -5.41
CA GLY A 2 23.81 -6.09 -6.34
C GLY A 2 23.57 -7.51 -6.86
N HIS A 3 24.63 -8.23 -7.23
CA HIS A 3 24.58 -9.68 -7.38
C HIS A 3 24.38 -10.35 -6.00
N LEU A 4 23.37 -11.22 -5.85
CA LEU A 4 23.21 -12.01 -4.63
C LEU A 4 24.29 -13.09 -4.59
N ASP A 5 25.28 -12.86 -3.72
CA ASP A 5 26.39 -13.76 -3.47
C ASP A 5 26.19 -14.55 -2.17
N ASN A 6 26.46 -15.85 -2.24
CA ASN A 6 26.28 -16.76 -1.12
C ASN A 6 27.28 -16.50 0.02
N GLU A 7 28.54 -16.16 -0.28
CA GLU A 7 29.54 -15.89 0.74
C GLU A 7 29.23 -14.60 1.48
N GLU A 8 28.79 -13.57 0.75
CA GLU A 8 28.36 -12.30 1.33
C GLU A 8 27.11 -12.47 2.21
N ALA A 9 26.13 -13.26 1.77
CA ALA A 9 24.96 -13.58 2.60
C ALA A 9 25.36 -14.27 3.92
N LEU A 10 26.31 -15.21 3.88
CA LEU A 10 26.83 -15.85 5.09
C LEU A 10 27.57 -14.87 6.00
N ARG A 11 28.39 -14.00 5.42
CA ARG A 11 29.10 -12.95 6.17
C ARG A 11 28.11 -12.05 6.91
N GLN A 12 27.04 -11.61 6.24
CA GLN A 12 25.99 -10.77 6.82
C GLN A 12 25.25 -11.50 7.96
N LEU A 13 24.88 -12.77 7.77
CA LEU A 13 24.27 -13.58 8.83
C LEU A 13 25.19 -13.73 10.06
N ASP A 14 26.48 -14.00 9.83
CA ASP A 14 27.47 -14.10 10.92
C ASP A 14 27.65 -12.75 11.64
N GLU A 15 27.63 -11.64 10.90
CA GLU A 15 27.73 -10.29 11.46
C GLU A 15 26.51 -9.89 12.30
N LEU A 16 25.32 -10.33 11.89
CA LEU A 16 24.06 -10.12 12.59
C LEU A 16 23.97 -11.00 13.85
N ALA A 17 24.36 -12.28 13.76
CA ALA A 17 24.43 -13.18 14.92
C ALA A 17 25.41 -12.66 15.98
N ALA A 18 26.57 -12.14 15.56
CA ALA A 18 27.54 -11.54 16.48
C ALA A 18 26.97 -10.32 17.25
N LYS A 19 25.92 -9.69 16.72
CA LYS A 19 25.17 -8.59 17.35
C LYS A 19 23.89 -9.04 18.07
N GLY A 20 23.63 -10.35 18.13
CA GLY A 20 22.45 -10.93 18.79
C GLY A 20 21.14 -10.82 17.99
N LEU A 21 21.22 -10.60 16.67
CA LEU A 21 20.07 -10.61 15.76
C LEU A 21 19.95 -12.00 15.12
N HIS A 22 18.72 -12.54 15.11
CA HIS A 22 18.43 -13.92 14.70
C HIS A 22 17.18 -14.04 13.79
N GLU A 23 16.64 -12.90 13.35
CA GLU A 23 15.57 -12.85 12.34
C GLU A 23 15.95 -11.80 11.29
N VAL A 24 15.73 -12.11 10.01
CA VAL A 24 16.10 -11.26 8.86
C VAL A 24 14.98 -11.22 7.82
N PHE A 25 14.91 -10.15 7.03
CA PHE A 25 13.96 -10.03 5.93
C PHE A 25 14.67 -10.29 4.61
N LEU A 26 14.27 -11.34 3.89
CA LEU A 26 14.69 -11.46 2.50
C LEU A 26 13.96 -10.37 1.69
N TYR A 27 14.64 -9.25 1.47
CA TYR A 27 14.08 -8.06 0.86
C TYR A 27 14.65 -7.79 -0.54
N PRO A 28 13.95 -8.15 -1.62
CA PRO A 28 14.35 -7.76 -2.96
C PRO A 28 14.07 -6.27 -3.17
N ASN A 29 15.12 -5.47 -3.36
CA ASN A 29 15.01 -4.02 -3.47
C ASN A 29 15.88 -3.45 -4.62
N PHE A 30 15.78 -2.14 -4.88
CA PHE A 30 16.43 -1.40 -5.94
C PHE A 30 17.91 -1.74 -6.07
N GLY A 31 18.33 -2.08 -7.29
CA GLY A 31 19.69 -2.50 -7.57
C GLY A 31 19.94 -4.00 -7.37
N LEU A 32 18.92 -4.84 -7.21
CA LEU A 32 19.07 -6.28 -7.42
C LEU A 32 19.48 -6.54 -8.88
N GLU A 33 20.67 -7.08 -9.08
CA GLU A 33 21.24 -7.34 -10.42
C GLU A 33 21.06 -8.79 -10.86
N SER A 34 21.06 -9.72 -9.91
CA SER A 34 20.71 -11.13 -10.15
C SER A 34 20.67 -11.88 -8.82
N PRO A 35 19.88 -12.94 -8.69
CA PRO A 35 18.92 -13.45 -9.67
C PRO A 35 17.71 -12.53 -9.84
N ASP A 36 16.97 -12.74 -10.93
CA ASP A 36 15.72 -12.03 -11.16
C ASP A 36 14.69 -12.41 -10.10
N PHE A 37 13.96 -11.41 -9.59
CA PHE A 37 12.92 -11.67 -8.59
C PHE A 37 11.89 -12.71 -9.10
N LEU A 38 11.64 -13.73 -8.27
CA LEU A 38 10.77 -14.89 -8.56
C LEU A 38 11.25 -15.78 -9.73
N SER A 39 12.53 -15.72 -10.12
CA SER A 39 13.13 -16.71 -11.02
C SER A 39 13.44 -18.02 -10.28
N GLU A 40 13.89 -19.06 -11.00
CA GLU A 40 14.29 -20.30 -10.34
C GLU A 40 15.55 -20.08 -9.49
N GLU A 41 16.51 -19.30 -9.99
CA GLU A 41 17.74 -18.92 -9.29
C GLU A 41 17.43 -18.11 -8.01
N TRP A 42 16.37 -17.29 -8.01
CA TRP A 42 15.87 -16.66 -6.77
C TRP A 42 15.47 -17.71 -5.73
N PHE A 43 14.72 -18.74 -6.14
CA PHE A 43 14.33 -19.82 -5.23
C PHE A 43 15.48 -20.75 -4.86
N GLU A 44 16.51 -20.91 -5.71
CA GLU A 44 17.75 -21.58 -5.34
C GLU A 44 18.50 -20.84 -4.22
N PHE A 45 18.53 -19.50 -4.29
CA PHE A 45 19.07 -18.66 -3.23
C PHE A 45 18.25 -18.77 -1.93
N VAL A 46 16.92 -18.77 -2.02
CA VAL A 46 16.04 -19.06 -0.85
C VAL A 46 16.38 -20.43 -0.26
N ALA A 47 16.50 -21.46 -1.10
CA ALA A 47 16.86 -22.81 -0.64
C ALA A 47 18.23 -22.85 0.02
N PHE A 48 19.19 -22.06 -0.46
CA PHE A 48 20.50 -21.88 0.17
C PHE A 48 20.35 -21.27 1.57
N LEU A 49 19.63 -20.15 1.72
CA LEU A 49 19.38 -19.53 3.02
C LEU A 49 18.70 -20.50 3.99
N LEU A 50 17.71 -21.27 3.54
CA LEU A 50 17.02 -22.25 4.37
C LEU A 50 17.93 -23.38 4.87
N ARG A 51 19.03 -23.70 4.18
CA ARG A 51 20.04 -24.67 4.65
C ARG A 51 21.03 -24.05 5.64
N GLU A 52 21.33 -22.76 5.50
CA GLU A 52 22.39 -22.10 6.26
C GLU A 52 21.90 -21.39 7.53
N CYS A 53 20.69 -20.82 7.50
CA CYS A 53 20.08 -20.14 8.65
C CYS A 53 19.99 -21.02 9.91
N PRO A 54 19.58 -22.30 9.84
CA PRO A 54 19.49 -23.15 11.05
C PRO A 54 20.83 -23.36 11.75
N LYS A 55 21.95 -23.32 11.01
CA LYS A 55 23.30 -23.50 11.58
C LYS A 55 23.73 -22.32 12.47
N ARG A 56 23.02 -21.20 12.36
CA ARG A 56 23.27 -19.92 13.03
C ARG A 56 22.08 -19.46 13.88
N ASP A 57 21.11 -20.33 14.09
CA ASP A 57 19.85 -20.04 14.81
C ASP A 57 19.06 -18.86 14.21
N PHE A 58 19.01 -18.78 12.87
CA PHE A 58 18.22 -17.76 12.16
C PHE A 58 16.87 -18.29 11.68
N ARG A 59 15.90 -17.37 11.68
CA ARG A 59 14.64 -17.48 10.91
C ARG A 59 14.54 -16.34 9.90
N ILE A 60 13.84 -16.58 8.81
CA ILE A 60 13.69 -15.61 7.73
C ILE A 60 12.24 -15.15 7.60
N TRP A 61 12.07 -13.87 7.31
CA TRP A 61 10.83 -13.29 6.84
C TRP A 61 10.92 -13.05 5.34
N ILE A 62 9.79 -13.19 4.65
CA ILE A 62 9.71 -12.89 3.21
C ILE A 62 9.07 -11.53 3.05
N TYR A 63 9.79 -10.60 2.41
CA TYR A 63 9.17 -9.39 1.90
C TYR A 63 8.45 -9.74 0.60
N ASP A 64 7.15 -9.46 0.54
CA ASP A 64 6.24 -10.22 -0.34
C ASP A 64 6.19 -9.73 -1.80
N ASP A 65 6.85 -8.62 -2.11
CA ASP A 65 7.02 -8.12 -3.46
C ASP A 65 8.42 -7.53 -3.66
N LEU A 66 8.73 -7.18 -4.90
CA LEU A 66 9.91 -6.40 -5.24
C LEU A 66 9.70 -4.95 -4.80
N ASN A 67 10.70 -4.33 -4.18
CA ASN A 67 10.62 -2.93 -3.70
C ASN A 67 9.35 -2.72 -2.85
N TRP A 68 8.53 -1.76 -3.22
CA TRP A 68 7.21 -1.44 -2.66
C TRP A 68 6.43 -0.70 -3.76
N PRO A 69 5.11 -0.51 -3.65
CA PRO A 69 4.17 -1.22 -2.81
C PRO A 69 3.87 -2.65 -3.30
N SER A 70 3.36 -3.51 -2.42
CA SER A 70 2.92 -4.87 -2.74
C SER A 70 1.79 -4.88 -3.76
N GLY A 71 1.90 -5.73 -4.79
CA GLY A 71 0.85 -5.93 -5.80
C GLY A 71 1.34 -5.99 -7.24
N ALA A 72 2.63 -5.92 -7.51
CA ALA A 72 3.16 -6.00 -8.88
C ALA A 72 3.73 -7.39 -9.21
N ALA A 73 4.29 -8.09 -8.22
CA ALA A 73 5.11 -9.29 -8.38
C ALA A 73 6.25 -9.07 -9.40
N GLY A 74 6.99 -7.97 -9.26
CA GLY A 74 7.98 -7.55 -10.26
C GLY A 74 7.37 -7.21 -11.64
N GLY A 75 6.11 -6.77 -11.66
CA GLY A 75 5.32 -6.49 -12.86
C GLY A 75 4.68 -7.72 -13.52
N ARG A 76 4.82 -8.93 -12.97
CA ARG A 76 4.26 -10.16 -13.56
C ARG A 76 2.73 -10.17 -13.55
N LEU A 77 2.11 -9.62 -12.50
CA LEU A 77 0.65 -9.57 -12.39
C LEU A 77 0.07 -8.75 -13.55
N CYS A 78 0.55 -7.51 -13.71
CA CYS A 78 0.02 -6.57 -14.69
C CYS A 78 0.19 -7.08 -16.13
N ARG A 79 1.28 -7.80 -16.41
CA ARG A 79 1.52 -8.42 -17.72
C ARG A 79 0.63 -9.62 -18.00
N GLN A 80 0.52 -10.55 -17.05
CA GLN A 80 -0.17 -11.82 -17.27
C GLN A 80 -1.67 -11.72 -17.04
N PHE A 81 -2.09 -10.77 -16.20
CA PHE A 81 -3.47 -10.54 -15.82
C PHE A 81 -3.82 -9.04 -15.90
N PRO A 82 -3.79 -8.42 -17.08
CA PRO A 82 -4.06 -6.98 -17.24
C PRO A 82 -5.46 -6.56 -16.79
N GLN A 83 -6.42 -7.49 -16.68
CA GLN A 83 -7.76 -7.28 -16.14
C GLN A 83 -7.80 -7.08 -14.62
N TYR A 84 -6.74 -7.48 -13.91
CA TYR A 84 -6.60 -7.35 -12.45
C TYR A 84 -5.83 -6.11 -12.02
N ARG A 85 -5.60 -5.19 -12.96
CA ARG A 85 -5.00 -3.89 -12.67
C ARG A 85 -6.01 -2.95 -12.04
N MET A 86 -5.53 -2.18 -11.08
CA MET A 86 -6.27 -1.15 -10.35
C MET A 86 -7.00 -0.20 -11.31
N ARG A 87 -8.24 0.09 -10.95
CA ARG A 87 -9.05 1.12 -11.58
C ARG A 87 -9.58 2.05 -10.52
N THR A 88 -9.75 3.30 -10.88
CA THR A 88 -10.29 4.35 -10.00
C THR A 88 -11.41 5.09 -10.73
N ILE A 89 -12.20 5.86 -9.99
CA ILE A 89 -13.09 6.87 -10.59
C ILE A 89 -12.43 8.24 -10.42
N ARG A 90 -12.22 8.93 -11.54
CA ARG A 90 -11.70 10.30 -11.58
C ARG A 90 -12.81 11.30 -11.84
N ARG A 91 -12.64 12.52 -11.30
CA ARG A 91 -13.48 13.68 -11.64
C ARG A 91 -12.85 14.49 -12.77
N ARG A 92 -13.65 14.82 -13.78
CA ARG A 92 -13.35 15.87 -14.78
C ARG A 92 -14.37 16.98 -14.66
N GLU A 93 -13.90 18.21 -14.84
CA GLU A 93 -14.71 19.40 -14.63
C GLU A 93 -14.49 20.44 -15.75
N TRP A 94 -15.57 21.09 -16.16
CA TRP A 94 -15.57 22.20 -17.10
C TRP A 94 -16.45 23.33 -16.58
N ARG A 95 -16.00 24.57 -16.78
CA ARG A 95 -16.83 25.75 -16.61
C ARG A 95 -17.34 26.17 -17.98
N LEU A 96 -18.66 26.15 -18.17
CA LEU A 96 -19.30 26.45 -19.44
C LEU A 96 -20.01 27.80 -19.36
N ALA A 97 -19.67 28.72 -20.26
CA ALA A 97 -20.41 29.96 -20.46
C ALA A 97 -21.77 29.71 -21.14
N PRO A 98 -22.71 30.66 -21.09
CA PRO A 98 -23.95 30.58 -21.88
C PRO A 98 -23.67 30.29 -23.35
N GLY A 99 -24.37 29.31 -23.92
CA GLY A 99 -24.23 28.86 -25.30
C GLY A 99 -23.08 27.88 -25.57
N GLU A 100 -22.18 27.62 -24.62
CA GLU A 100 -21.10 26.65 -24.81
C GLU A 100 -21.59 25.21 -24.74
N ALA A 101 -21.00 24.36 -25.59
CA ALA A 101 -21.30 22.95 -25.68
C ALA A 101 -20.17 22.09 -25.09
N TRP A 102 -20.55 20.96 -24.52
CA TRP A 102 -19.66 19.91 -24.05
C TRP A 102 -20.10 18.56 -24.65
N SER A 103 -19.11 17.72 -24.95
CA SER A 103 -19.33 16.35 -25.41
C SER A 103 -18.53 15.37 -24.52
N PRO A 104 -19.07 14.17 -24.23
CA PRO A 104 -18.37 13.16 -23.46
C PRO A 104 -17.03 12.77 -24.07
N THR A 105 -16.01 12.63 -23.21
CA THR A 105 -14.65 12.22 -23.63
C THR A 105 -14.30 10.77 -23.31
N ALA A 106 -14.98 10.16 -22.34
CA ALA A 106 -14.76 8.76 -21.98
C ALA A 106 -15.43 7.81 -22.97
N ALA A 107 -14.85 6.61 -23.11
CA ALA A 107 -15.56 5.49 -23.70
C ALA A 107 -16.86 5.21 -22.92
N ALA A 108 -17.87 4.66 -23.58
CA ALA A 108 -19.15 4.36 -22.94
C ALA A 108 -18.99 3.46 -21.71
N ASP A 109 -18.08 2.48 -21.80
CA ASP A 109 -17.76 1.56 -20.71
C ASP A 109 -16.94 2.18 -19.60
N ASP A 110 -16.39 3.39 -19.76
CA ASP A 110 -15.68 4.07 -18.68
C ASP A 110 -16.53 5.18 -18.05
N HIS A 111 -17.63 5.58 -18.67
CA HIS A 111 -18.52 6.59 -18.10
C HIS A 111 -19.21 6.08 -16.83
N VAL A 112 -19.23 6.91 -15.78
CA VAL A 112 -19.90 6.61 -14.50
C VAL A 112 -21.10 7.52 -14.30
N TRP A 113 -20.90 8.83 -14.42
CA TRP A 113 -21.93 9.83 -14.14
C TRP A 113 -21.59 11.17 -14.79
N THR A 114 -22.60 11.98 -15.09
CA THR A 114 -22.39 13.39 -15.47
C THR A 114 -23.52 14.26 -14.93
N GLY A 115 -23.18 15.45 -14.46
CA GLY A 115 -24.15 16.43 -14.00
C GLY A 115 -23.64 17.86 -14.07
N VAL A 116 -24.59 18.79 -13.97
CA VAL A 116 -24.35 20.22 -14.08
C VAL A 116 -24.75 20.91 -12.79
N PHE A 117 -23.87 21.74 -12.27
CA PHE A 117 -24.10 22.61 -11.11
C PHE A 117 -24.32 24.04 -11.62
N ALA A 118 -25.50 24.58 -11.32
CA ALA A 118 -25.79 26.00 -11.55
C ALA A 118 -24.95 26.86 -10.57
N ALA A 119 -24.68 28.11 -10.96
CA ALA A 119 -23.94 29.03 -10.11
C ALA A 119 -24.62 29.21 -8.74
N GLY A 120 -23.88 28.94 -7.66
CA GLY A 120 -24.38 29.06 -6.29
C GLY A 120 -25.21 27.87 -5.78
N HIS A 121 -25.36 26.80 -6.57
CA HIS A 121 -26.05 25.57 -6.15
C HIS A 121 -25.07 24.45 -5.81
N SER A 122 -25.33 23.73 -4.72
CA SER A 122 -24.52 22.58 -4.26
C SER A 122 -25.01 21.24 -4.79
N LEU A 123 -26.24 21.15 -5.30
CA LEU A 123 -26.81 19.93 -5.86
C LEU A 123 -26.75 19.97 -7.39
N PRO A 124 -26.38 18.86 -8.05
CA PRO A 124 -26.35 18.79 -9.50
C PRO A 124 -27.73 18.54 -10.11
N ARG A 125 -27.90 18.99 -11.36
CA ARG A 125 -28.84 18.38 -12.30
C ARG A 125 -28.10 17.27 -13.06
N GLU A 126 -28.50 16.03 -12.82
CA GLU A 126 -27.95 14.87 -13.53
C GLU A 126 -28.31 14.90 -15.02
N LEU A 127 -27.36 14.51 -15.86
CA LEU A 127 -27.53 14.41 -17.30
C LEU A 127 -27.63 12.94 -17.73
N PRO A 128 -28.34 12.64 -18.83
CA PRO A 128 -28.35 11.28 -19.36
C PRO A 128 -26.93 10.81 -19.75
N PRO A 129 -26.57 9.55 -19.44
CA PRO A 129 -25.25 9.03 -19.73
C PRO A 129 -24.84 9.15 -21.20
N GLY A 130 -23.59 9.57 -21.43
CA GLY A 130 -23.00 9.66 -22.78
C GLY A 130 -23.66 10.66 -23.73
N LYS A 131 -24.48 11.61 -23.24
CA LYS A 131 -25.10 12.65 -24.07
C LYS A 131 -24.30 13.96 -24.02
N PRO A 132 -24.14 14.65 -25.17
CA PRO A 132 -23.65 16.03 -25.18
C PRO A 132 -24.57 16.97 -24.39
N PHE A 133 -24.00 18.07 -23.94
CA PHE A 133 -24.68 19.12 -23.19
C PHE A 133 -24.41 20.48 -23.81
N VAL A 134 -25.40 21.37 -23.81
CA VAL A 134 -25.22 22.78 -24.15
C VAL A 134 -25.74 23.59 -22.97
N ASN A 135 -24.97 24.57 -22.50
CA ASN A 135 -25.45 25.49 -21.48
C ASN A 135 -26.45 26.48 -22.10
N ASP A 136 -27.73 26.15 -22.04
CA ASP A 136 -28.86 26.94 -22.52
C ASP A 136 -29.35 28.00 -21.52
N THR A 137 -28.62 28.19 -20.42
CA THR A 137 -28.96 29.19 -19.38
C THR A 137 -28.24 30.51 -19.61
N ASP A 138 -28.77 31.58 -19.01
CA ASP A 138 -28.16 32.92 -19.07
C ASP A 138 -26.95 33.10 -18.14
N SER A 139 -26.48 32.03 -17.49
CA SER A 139 -25.40 32.08 -16.51
C SER A 139 -24.36 30.98 -16.74
N PRO A 140 -23.10 31.17 -16.32
CA PRO A 140 -22.12 30.09 -16.36
C PRO A 140 -22.52 28.92 -15.46
N CYS A 141 -22.23 27.70 -15.88
CA CYS A 141 -22.42 26.50 -15.08
C CYS A 141 -21.14 25.67 -14.99
N ARG A 142 -21.10 24.74 -14.03
CA ARG A 142 -20.01 23.79 -13.84
C ARG A 142 -20.51 22.41 -14.21
N LEU A 143 -19.94 21.83 -15.27
CA LEU A 143 -20.22 20.46 -15.68
C LEU A 143 -19.16 19.54 -15.06
N VAL A 144 -19.62 18.46 -14.44
CA VAL A 144 -18.77 17.43 -13.85
C VAL A 144 -19.08 16.08 -14.52
N SER A 145 -18.03 15.40 -14.98
CA SER A 145 -18.08 14.03 -15.49
C SER A 145 -17.22 13.14 -14.60
N LEU A 146 -17.77 11.99 -14.21
CA LEU A 146 -17.07 10.95 -13.49
C LEU A 146 -16.79 9.79 -14.44
N GLU A 147 -15.54 9.37 -14.46
CA GLU A 147 -15.04 8.40 -15.43
C GLU A 147 -14.17 7.37 -14.70
N ARG A 148 -14.34 6.09 -15.02
CA ARG A 148 -13.40 5.05 -14.66
C ARG A 148 -12.09 5.29 -15.39
N ARG A 149 -11.00 5.02 -14.69
CA ARG A 149 -9.65 5.15 -15.20
C ARG A 149 -8.86 3.91 -14.82
N LEU A 150 -8.15 3.36 -15.78
CA LEU A 150 -7.09 2.39 -15.51
C LEU A 150 -5.87 3.11 -14.94
N VAL A 151 -5.32 2.58 -13.84
CA VAL A 151 -4.05 3.07 -13.30
C VAL A 151 -2.91 2.48 -14.12
N GLU A 152 -2.18 3.37 -14.80
CA GLU A 152 -1.08 3.04 -15.72
C GLU A 152 0.26 3.65 -15.26
N ASP A 153 0.32 4.09 -14.00
CA ASP A 153 1.56 4.60 -13.41
C ASP A 153 2.60 3.49 -13.29
N ASN A 154 3.88 3.87 -13.37
CA ASN A 154 4.98 2.93 -13.09
C ASN A 154 5.25 2.92 -11.59
N PHE A 155 4.96 1.78 -10.96
CA PHE A 155 5.23 1.57 -9.53
C PHE A 155 6.64 1.05 -9.32
N PHE A 156 7.23 1.42 -8.18
CA PHE A 156 8.57 0.95 -7.80
C PHE A 156 8.64 -0.58 -7.77
N SER A 157 7.57 -1.27 -7.41
CA SER A 157 7.49 -2.74 -7.39
C SER A 157 7.54 -3.44 -8.75
N ALA A 158 7.64 -2.68 -9.83
CA ALA A 158 7.85 -3.19 -11.18
C ALA A 158 9.11 -2.64 -11.87
N MET A 159 10.01 -1.94 -11.15
CA MET A 159 11.15 -1.25 -11.78
C MET A 159 12.45 -1.25 -10.97
N GLY A 160 13.55 -0.85 -11.62
CA GLY A 160 14.82 -0.53 -10.96
C GLY A 160 15.67 -1.74 -10.54
N THR A 161 15.40 -2.91 -11.13
CA THR A 161 16.24 -4.12 -11.04
C THR A 161 16.37 -4.77 -12.41
N SER A 162 17.43 -5.56 -12.62
CA SER A 162 17.80 -6.11 -13.94
C SER A 162 16.71 -6.96 -14.61
N GLY A 163 15.97 -7.73 -13.80
CA GLY A 163 14.89 -8.63 -14.25
C GLY A 163 13.50 -8.00 -14.28
N THR A 164 13.39 -6.70 -13.99
CA THR A 164 12.10 -6.01 -14.07
C THR A 164 11.76 -5.59 -15.48
N TRP A 165 10.47 -5.57 -15.75
CA TRP A 165 9.94 -5.26 -17.07
C TRP A 165 9.35 -3.85 -17.15
N ASN A 166 9.39 -3.07 -16.06
CA ASN A 166 8.77 -1.75 -15.94
C ASN A 166 7.30 -1.76 -16.37
N GLU A 167 6.57 -2.80 -15.94
CA GLU A 167 5.17 -2.99 -16.33
C GLU A 167 4.28 -1.93 -15.63
N PRO A 168 3.47 -1.17 -16.37
CA PRO A 168 2.62 -0.14 -15.79
C PRO A 168 1.38 -0.71 -15.09
N GLY A 169 1.00 -0.03 -14.02
CA GLY A 169 -0.13 -0.37 -13.16
C GLY A 169 0.26 -1.22 -11.95
N ILE A 170 -0.75 -1.52 -11.15
CA ILE A 170 -0.63 -2.31 -9.93
C ILE A 170 -1.91 -3.12 -9.71
N LEU A 171 -1.86 -4.12 -8.84
CA LEU A 171 -3.01 -4.91 -8.37
C LEU A 171 -4.23 -4.06 -7.99
N ASP A 172 -5.42 -4.47 -8.44
CA ASP A 172 -6.69 -4.09 -7.85
C ASP A 172 -6.89 -4.84 -6.51
N ALA A 173 -6.46 -4.22 -5.41
CA ALA A 173 -6.52 -4.86 -4.09
C ALA A 173 -7.95 -5.03 -3.55
N LEU A 174 -8.95 -4.38 -4.15
CA LEU A 174 -10.37 -4.57 -3.82
C LEU A 174 -10.99 -5.79 -4.50
N ASN A 175 -10.29 -6.39 -5.47
CA ASN A 175 -10.75 -7.56 -6.18
C ASN A 175 -10.12 -8.83 -5.58
N PRO A 176 -10.91 -9.70 -4.92
CA PRO A 176 -10.35 -10.88 -4.27
C PRO A 176 -9.76 -11.90 -5.26
N GLU A 177 -10.23 -11.94 -6.52
CA GLU A 177 -9.65 -12.77 -7.57
C GLU A 177 -8.28 -12.24 -8.02
N ALA A 178 -8.14 -10.92 -8.09
CA ALA A 178 -6.89 -10.26 -8.41
C ALA A 178 -5.83 -10.55 -7.35
N VAL A 179 -6.18 -10.43 -6.06
CA VAL A 179 -5.28 -10.75 -4.94
C VAL A 179 -4.84 -12.21 -5.01
N ARG A 180 -5.75 -13.16 -5.26
CA ARG A 180 -5.38 -14.59 -5.43
C ARG A 180 -4.44 -14.82 -6.61
N ALA A 181 -4.66 -14.13 -7.72
CA ALA A 181 -3.78 -14.23 -8.88
C ALA A 181 -2.38 -13.70 -8.56
N TRP A 182 -2.27 -12.58 -7.83
CA TRP A 182 -0.99 -12.07 -7.36
C TRP A 182 -0.30 -13.03 -6.38
N MET A 183 -1.02 -13.56 -5.37
CA MET A 183 -0.50 -14.55 -4.43
C MET A 183 0.03 -15.82 -5.10
N SER A 184 -0.47 -16.17 -6.30
CA SER A 184 0.03 -17.31 -7.07
C SER A 184 1.50 -17.14 -7.51
N PHE A 185 2.00 -15.91 -7.55
CA PHE A 185 3.39 -15.55 -7.81
C PHE A 185 4.20 -15.33 -6.54
N THR A 186 3.63 -14.72 -5.50
CA THR A 186 4.40 -14.22 -4.35
C THR A 186 4.31 -15.10 -3.10
N TYR A 187 3.23 -15.85 -2.91
CA TYR A 187 3.01 -16.71 -1.72
C TYR A 187 3.07 -18.20 -2.06
N GLU A 188 2.30 -18.64 -3.06
CA GLU A 188 2.17 -20.06 -3.43
C GLU A 188 3.49 -20.75 -3.84
N PRO A 189 4.45 -20.10 -4.52
CA PRO A 189 5.73 -20.72 -4.82
C PRO A 189 6.53 -21.16 -3.59
N TYR A 190 6.51 -20.38 -2.50
CA TYR A 190 7.19 -20.71 -1.25
C TYR A 190 6.57 -21.96 -0.61
N ARG A 191 5.24 -22.04 -0.56
CA ARG A 191 4.54 -23.22 -0.05
C ARG A 191 4.79 -24.48 -0.88
N ARG A 192 4.82 -24.36 -2.21
CA ARG A 192 5.08 -25.50 -3.10
C ARG A 192 6.51 -26.02 -2.99
N ARG A 193 7.49 -25.12 -2.88
CA ARG A 193 8.92 -25.47 -2.87
C ARG A 193 9.44 -25.84 -1.49
N PHE A 194 8.96 -25.19 -0.44
CA PHE A 194 9.50 -25.30 0.92
C PHE A 194 8.41 -25.53 1.98
N PRO A 195 7.52 -26.52 1.82
CA PRO A 195 6.41 -26.72 2.75
C PRO A 195 6.86 -26.97 4.19
N GLU A 196 7.96 -27.70 4.39
CA GLU A 196 8.50 -28.03 5.72
C GLU A 196 9.17 -26.84 6.42
N ALA A 197 9.57 -25.81 5.66
CA ALA A 197 10.18 -24.61 6.19
C ALA A 197 9.15 -23.59 6.70
N LEU A 198 7.88 -23.70 6.30
CA LEU A 198 6.85 -22.75 6.70
C LEU A 198 6.52 -22.89 8.19
N GLY A 199 6.52 -21.76 8.90
CA GLY A 199 6.27 -21.68 10.34
C GLY A 199 7.45 -22.13 11.21
N THR A 200 8.48 -22.73 10.61
CA THR A 200 9.70 -23.19 11.29
C THR A 200 10.85 -22.24 11.00
N LEU A 201 11.37 -22.27 9.77
CA LEU A 201 12.49 -21.44 9.30
C LEU A 201 11.99 -20.17 8.62
N ILE A 202 10.92 -20.26 7.85
CA ILE A 202 10.19 -19.11 7.33
C ILE A 202 9.20 -18.70 8.40
N ARG A 203 9.45 -17.56 9.03
CA ARG A 203 8.65 -17.03 10.13
C ARG A 203 7.32 -16.47 9.64
N GLY A 204 7.35 -15.76 8.52
CA GLY A 204 6.24 -14.94 8.09
C GLY A 204 6.48 -14.17 6.82
N PHE A 205 5.46 -13.41 6.43
CA PHE A 205 5.47 -12.50 5.29
C PHE A 205 5.24 -11.08 5.77
N PHE A 206 5.85 -10.13 5.06
CA PHE A 206 5.67 -8.70 5.25
C PHE A 206 5.25 -8.05 3.94
N PHE A 207 4.07 -7.43 3.94
CA PHE A 207 3.58 -6.61 2.83
C PHE A 207 3.88 -5.14 3.10
N ASP A 208 4.01 -4.36 2.03
CA ASP A 208 4.37 -2.95 2.11
C ASP A 208 3.45 -2.05 1.26
N GLU A 209 2.98 -0.97 1.86
CA GLU A 209 2.18 0.11 1.24
C GLU A 209 1.06 -0.28 0.25
N PRO A 210 0.23 -1.33 0.46
CA PRO A 210 -0.90 -1.60 -0.41
C PRO A 210 -1.90 -0.43 -0.35
N THR A 211 -2.53 -0.13 -1.48
CA THR A 211 -3.44 1.03 -1.61
C THR A 211 -4.63 0.71 -2.51
N MET A 212 -5.74 1.40 -2.30
CA MET A 212 -6.95 1.35 -3.13
C MET A 212 -6.94 2.38 -4.28
N VAL A 213 -6.05 3.37 -4.23
CA VAL A 213 -5.84 4.38 -5.29
C VAL A 213 -4.36 4.64 -5.53
N SER A 214 -4.00 5.12 -6.72
CA SER A 214 -2.62 5.47 -7.04
C SER A 214 -2.12 6.64 -6.16
N PRO A 215 -0.90 6.56 -5.58
CA PRO A 215 -0.28 7.66 -4.85
C PRO A 215 -0.03 8.89 -5.75
N PHE A 216 0.02 8.69 -7.07
CA PHE A 216 0.20 9.74 -8.07
C PHE A 216 -1.12 10.47 -8.41
N HIS A 217 -2.26 9.94 -7.95
CA HIS A 217 -3.62 10.43 -8.29
C HIS A 217 -4.52 10.56 -7.06
N THR A 218 -4.06 11.31 -6.06
CA THR A 218 -4.72 11.54 -4.75
C THR A 218 -6.10 12.22 -4.79
N GLY A 219 -6.60 12.56 -5.98
CA GLY A 219 -7.93 13.12 -6.20
C GLY A 219 -9.00 12.07 -6.57
N ASP A 220 -8.59 10.87 -6.98
CA ASP A 220 -9.49 9.81 -7.43
C ASP A 220 -10.14 9.07 -6.24
N ILE A 221 -11.22 8.34 -6.52
CA ILE A 221 -11.85 7.43 -5.55
C ILE A 221 -11.68 5.97 -6.01
N PRO A 222 -11.60 5.03 -5.06
CA PRO A 222 -11.43 3.61 -5.34
C PRO A 222 -12.62 3.00 -6.09
N TRP A 223 -12.34 2.04 -6.97
CA TRP A 223 -13.36 1.30 -7.71
C TRP A 223 -12.89 -0.12 -8.07
N THR A 224 -13.82 -1.06 -8.16
CA THR A 224 -13.53 -2.43 -8.62
C THR A 224 -14.78 -3.03 -9.28
N PRO A 225 -14.64 -3.99 -10.21
CA PRO A 225 -15.79 -4.70 -10.76
C PRO A 225 -16.71 -5.30 -9.68
N GLY A 226 -18.02 -5.07 -9.84
CA GLY A 226 -19.05 -5.54 -8.90
C GLY A 226 -19.22 -4.67 -7.64
N LEU A 227 -18.55 -3.51 -7.56
CA LEU A 227 -18.71 -2.59 -6.42
C LEU A 227 -20.15 -2.07 -6.30
N GLU A 228 -20.78 -1.67 -7.41
CA GLU A 228 -22.13 -1.11 -7.40
C GLU A 228 -23.19 -2.15 -7.01
N ASP A 229 -23.01 -3.40 -7.45
CA ASP A 229 -23.92 -4.50 -7.11
C ASP A 229 -23.79 -4.84 -5.62
N ALA A 230 -22.55 -4.91 -5.11
CA ALA A 230 -22.28 -5.13 -3.69
C ALA A 230 -22.86 -4.00 -2.82
N PHE A 231 -22.73 -2.75 -3.28
CA PHE A 231 -23.30 -1.59 -2.59
C PHE A 231 -24.82 -1.66 -2.53
N SER A 232 -25.46 -1.89 -3.68
CA SER A 232 -26.92 -1.95 -3.77
C SER A 232 -27.50 -3.09 -2.94
N MET A 233 -26.82 -4.24 -2.92
CA MET A 233 -27.19 -5.38 -2.08
C MET A 233 -27.07 -5.07 -0.58
N GLN A 234 -26.04 -4.33 -0.17
CA GLN A 234 -25.77 -4.04 1.23
C GLN A 234 -26.67 -2.93 1.80
N TYR A 235 -26.96 -1.88 1.02
CA TYR A 235 -27.61 -0.68 1.52
C TYR A 235 -28.98 -0.39 0.88
N GLY A 236 -29.37 -1.10 -0.18
CA GLY A 236 -30.71 -1.01 -0.77
C GLY A 236 -30.93 0.13 -1.75
N TYR A 237 -29.87 0.79 -2.25
CA TYR A 237 -29.95 1.85 -3.26
C TYR A 237 -28.69 1.91 -4.14
N ASP A 238 -28.79 2.54 -5.32
CA ASP A 238 -27.70 2.61 -6.31
C ASP A 238 -26.71 3.74 -6.00
N CYS A 239 -25.45 3.40 -5.74
CA CYS A 239 -24.37 4.36 -5.50
C CYS A 239 -24.01 5.24 -6.71
N ARG A 240 -24.37 4.85 -7.95
CA ARG A 240 -24.09 5.65 -9.15
C ARG A 240 -24.69 7.05 -9.08
N THR A 241 -25.86 7.15 -8.44
CA THR A 241 -26.57 8.43 -8.22
C THR A 241 -25.88 9.32 -7.20
N GLY A 242 -24.99 8.76 -6.37
CA GLY A 242 -24.31 9.45 -5.27
C GLY A 242 -22.84 9.77 -5.54
N TYR A 243 -22.15 9.13 -6.50
CA TYR A 243 -20.69 9.25 -6.67
C TYR A 243 -20.18 10.69 -6.71
N TRP A 244 -20.93 11.62 -7.32
CA TRP A 244 -20.58 13.06 -7.35
C TRP A 244 -20.40 13.64 -5.96
N ALA A 245 -21.19 13.18 -4.98
CA ALA A 245 -21.12 13.65 -3.62
C ALA A 245 -19.73 13.42 -3.03
N LEU A 246 -19.04 12.31 -3.34
CA LEU A 246 -17.70 12.02 -2.80
C LEU A 246 -16.66 13.10 -3.13
N PHE A 247 -16.90 13.92 -4.17
CA PHE A 247 -16.01 14.99 -4.59
C PHE A 247 -16.44 16.39 -4.15
N GLU A 248 -17.69 16.55 -3.71
CA GLU A 248 -18.29 17.84 -3.39
C GLU A 248 -18.50 18.00 -1.88
N ASP A 249 -18.65 19.22 -1.39
CA ASP A 249 -19.17 19.47 -0.04
C ASP A 249 -20.69 19.61 -0.14
N ALA A 250 -21.37 18.46 -0.04
CA ALA A 250 -22.79 18.35 -0.32
C ALA A 250 -23.54 17.86 0.91
N SER A 251 -24.21 18.79 1.61
CA SER A 251 -25.05 18.48 2.76
C SER A 251 -26.20 17.54 2.37
N GLY A 252 -26.55 16.61 3.27
CA GLY A 252 -27.57 15.58 3.02
C GLY A 252 -27.04 14.33 2.31
N GLN A 253 -25.74 14.28 1.98
CA GLN A 253 -25.08 13.11 1.39
C GLN A 253 -24.16 12.38 2.38
N GLU A 254 -24.22 12.72 3.67
CA GLU A 254 -23.35 12.17 4.72
C GLU A 254 -23.53 10.67 4.86
N GLN A 255 -24.78 10.18 4.83
CA GLN A 255 -25.10 8.76 4.90
C GLN A 255 -24.50 8.00 3.71
N PHE A 256 -24.63 8.54 2.49
CA PHE A 256 -24.04 7.92 1.31
C PHE A 256 -22.52 7.83 1.39
N ARG A 257 -21.83 8.90 1.83
CA ARG A 257 -20.38 8.85 2.04
C ARG A 257 -20.00 7.78 3.05
N TYR A 258 -20.71 7.73 4.17
CA TYR A 258 -20.47 6.75 5.22
C TYR A 258 -20.61 5.33 4.70
N ASP A 259 -21.72 5.03 4.01
CA ASP A 259 -21.99 3.70 3.45
C ASP A 259 -20.96 3.30 2.38
N PHE A 260 -20.57 4.24 1.51
CA PHE A 260 -19.57 4.01 0.47
C PHE A 260 -18.20 3.69 1.06
N TRP A 261 -17.68 4.57 1.92
CA TRP A 261 -16.35 4.38 2.50
C TRP A 261 -16.29 3.16 3.41
N ARG A 262 -17.37 2.86 4.14
CA ARG A 262 -17.45 1.65 4.97
C ARG A 262 -17.42 0.37 4.14
N LEU A 263 -18.10 0.34 3.00
CA LEU A 263 -18.10 -0.83 2.11
C LEU A 263 -16.71 -1.05 1.50
N VAL A 264 -16.13 0.02 0.95
CA VAL A 264 -14.84 -0.06 0.25
C VAL A 264 -13.71 -0.42 1.20
N ALA A 265 -13.65 0.20 2.40
CA ALA A 265 -12.66 -0.13 3.41
C ALA A 265 -12.73 -1.60 3.85
N ARG A 266 -13.94 -2.12 4.12
CA ARG A 266 -14.13 -3.53 4.46
C ARG A 266 -13.72 -4.44 3.31
N ARG A 267 -14.12 -4.10 2.08
CA ARG A 267 -13.77 -4.89 0.90
C ARG A 267 -12.27 -4.96 0.69
N PHE A 268 -11.55 -3.86 0.90
CA PHE A 268 -10.09 -3.85 0.82
C PHE A 268 -9.46 -4.74 1.88
N ALA A 269 -9.85 -4.58 3.14
CA ALA A 269 -9.36 -5.39 4.26
C ALA A 269 -9.61 -6.89 4.02
N ASP A 270 -10.83 -7.28 3.65
CA ASP A 270 -11.19 -8.69 3.46
C ASP A 270 -10.52 -9.29 2.20
N SER A 271 -10.44 -8.51 1.12
CA SER A 271 -9.81 -8.94 -0.15
C SER A 271 -8.30 -9.08 -0.02
N PHE A 272 -7.62 -8.10 0.59
CA PHE A 272 -6.17 -8.08 0.71
C PHE A 272 -5.72 -8.78 1.99
N THR A 273 -5.70 -8.09 3.14
CA THR A 273 -5.11 -8.63 4.37
C THR A 273 -5.85 -9.86 4.90
N GLY A 274 -7.17 -9.96 4.71
CA GLY A 274 -7.95 -11.13 5.10
C GLY A 274 -7.51 -12.41 4.39
N GLN A 275 -7.33 -12.37 3.07
CA GLN A 275 -6.85 -13.53 2.29
C GLN A 275 -5.40 -13.89 2.63
N LEU A 276 -4.53 -12.90 2.76
CA LEU A 276 -3.13 -13.12 3.15
C LEU A 276 -3.04 -13.72 4.56
N ALA A 277 -3.80 -13.20 5.51
CA ALA A 277 -3.80 -13.65 6.90
C ALA A 277 -4.35 -15.07 7.05
N GLU A 278 -5.43 -15.39 6.34
CA GLU A 278 -5.99 -16.74 6.30
C GLU A 278 -4.97 -17.73 5.71
N TRP A 279 -4.29 -17.33 4.63
CA TRP A 279 -3.25 -18.14 4.03
C TRP A 279 -2.07 -18.36 4.97
N CYS A 280 -1.55 -17.31 5.60
CA CYS A 280 -0.47 -17.40 6.58
C CYS A 280 -0.87 -18.30 7.76
N SER A 281 -2.07 -18.10 8.32
CA SER A 281 -2.59 -18.91 9.43
C SER A 281 -2.67 -20.39 9.09
N ARG A 282 -3.20 -20.75 7.91
CA ARG A 282 -3.29 -22.15 7.45
C ARG A 282 -1.92 -22.82 7.27
N ASN A 283 -0.87 -22.04 7.05
CA ASN A 283 0.49 -22.52 6.85
C ASN A 283 1.40 -22.28 8.07
N GLY A 284 0.84 -21.89 9.22
CA GLY A 284 1.61 -21.68 10.46
C GLY A 284 2.53 -20.45 10.45
N LEU A 285 2.27 -19.49 9.58
CA LEU A 285 3.07 -18.28 9.38
C LEU A 285 2.47 -17.07 10.10
N VAL A 286 3.31 -16.08 10.35
CA VAL A 286 2.87 -14.75 10.79
C VAL A 286 2.75 -13.83 9.58
N LEU A 287 1.60 -13.21 9.37
CA LEU A 287 1.48 -12.05 8.49
C LEU A 287 1.67 -10.77 9.28
N SER A 288 2.48 -9.87 8.71
CA SER A 288 2.69 -8.51 9.18
C SER A 288 2.80 -7.57 7.98
N GLY A 289 2.78 -6.26 8.22
CA GLY A 289 2.95 -5.25 7.18
C GLY A 289 2.37 -3.92 7.63
N HIS A 290 2.43 -2.92 6.77
CA HIS A 290 1.82 -1.60 6.98
C HIS A 290 1.21 -1.07 5.69
N CYS A 291 0.53 0.07 5.75
CA CYS A 291 -0.26 0.59 4.63
C CYS A 291 0.03 2.06 4.38
N TRP A 292 -0.14 2.51 3.13
CA TRP A 292 0.06 3.90 2.78
C TRP A 292 -1.23 4.59 2.33
N PRO A 293 -1.55 5.78 2.88
CA PRO A 293 -1.00 6.38 4.10
C PRO A 293 -1.72 5.87 5.36
N GLU A 294 -1.05 5.98 6.50
CA GLU A 294 -1.59 5.60 7.81
C GLU A 294 -1.49 6.74 8.84
N GLU A 295 -1.09 7.94 8.40
CA GLU A 295 -1.04 9.15 9.20
C GLU A 295 -2.37 9.93 9.18
N PRO A 296 -2.97 10.20 10.35
CA PRO A 296 -4.22 10.96 10.45
C PRO A 296 -4.19 12.38 9.87
N SER A 297 -3.01 12.95 9.60
CA SER A 297 -2.84 14.29 9.01
C SER A 297 -3.53 14.44 7.66
N CYS A 298 -3.64 13.33 6.94
CA CYS A 298 -4.12 13.30 5.57
C CYS A 298 -5.44 12.53 5.51
N GLN A 299 -6.43 12.86 6.36
CA GLN A 299 -7.70 12.11 6.48
C GLN A 299 -8.35 11.81 5.12
N ARG A 300 -8.37 12.78 4.20
CA ARG A 300 -8.85 12.55 2.83
C ARG A 300 -8.06 11.45 2.12
N LEU A 301 -6.73 11.54 2.16
CA LEU A 301 -5.84 10.58 1.51
C LEU A 301 -5.95 9.20 2.16
N MET A 302 -5.96 9.11 3.50
CA MET A 302 -6.20 7.86 4.22
C MET A 302 -7.54 7.26 3.80
N THR A 303 -8.62 8.03 3.80
CA THR A 303 -9.95 7.54 3.40
C THR A 303 -9.94 6.98 1.98
N THR A 304 -9.27 7.65 1.03
CA THR A 304 -9.22 7.23 -0.38
C THR A 304 -8.26 6.08 -0.66
N ALA A 305 -7.11 6.01 0.02
CA ALA A 305 -6.04 5.06 -0.28
C ALA A 305 -6.03 3.85 0.65
N THR A 306 -6.31 4.03 1.94
CA THR A 306 -6.26 2.95 2.94
C THR A 306 -7.64 2.56 3.47
N GLY A 307 -8.57 3.52 3.50
CA GLY A 307 -9.88 3.36 4.10
C GLY A 307 -9.77 3.40 5.62
N ASP A 308 -10.07 2.27 6.26
CA ASP A 308 -10.01 2.08 7.70
C ASP A 308 -8.85 1.15 8.05
N VAL A 309 -7.80 1.75 8.62
CA VAL A 309 -6.56 1.05 8.95
C VAL A 309 -6.78 -0.04 10.01
N GLU A 310 -7.71 0.15 10.96
CA GLU A 310 -7.99 -0.85 11.99
C GLU A 310 -8.64 -2.09 11.38
N TYR A 311 -9.58 -1.92 10.43
CA TYR A 311 -10.14 -3.05 9.69
C TYR A 311 -9.07 -3.79 8.88
N LEU A 312 -8.19 -3.04 8.21
CA LEU A 312 -7.11 -3.63 7.43
C LEU A 312 -6.16 -4.43 8.31
N GLN A 313 -5.75 -3.89 9.46
CA GLN A 313 -4.81 -4.54 10.36
C GLN A 313 -5.43 -5.61 11.27
N HIS A 314 -6.75 -5.61 11.47
CA HIS A 314 -7.45 -6.56 12.35
C HIS A 314 -7.14 -8.03 12.00
N HIS A 315 -6.96 -8.33 10.71
CA HIS A 315 -6.65 -9.69 10.24
C HIS A 315 -5.21 -10.14 10.55
N LEU A 316 -4.29 -9.22 10.86
CA LEU A 316 -2.86 -9.51 10.97
C LEU A 316 -2.52 -10.29 12.25
N GLN A 317 -1.67 -11.31 12.12
CA GLN A 317 -1.10 -12.02 13.28
C GLN A 317 -0.13 -11.12 14.07
N MET A 318 0.45 -10.12 13.40
CA MET A 318 1.28 -9.07 13.99
C MET A 318 0.94 -7.74 13.31
N PRO A 319 0.09 -6.89 13.93
CA PRO A 319 -0.18 -5.55 13.40
C PRO A 319 1.09 -4.72 13.27
N GLY A 320 1.18 -3.90 12.22
CA GLY A 320 2.39 -3.16 11.86
C GLY A 320 2.14 -1.72 11.44
N THR A 321 3.19 -0.90 11.47
CA THR A 321 3.18 0.50 11.03
C THR A 321 4.55 0.86 10.46
N ASP A 322 4.64 1.94 9.70
CA ASP A 322 5.87 2.64 9.35
C ASP A 322 6.06 3.88 10.25
N PHE A 323 7.30 4.13 10.63
CA PHE A 323 7.72 5.32 11.35
C PHE A 323 9.13 5.73 10.91
N LEU A 324 9.17 6.61 9.91
CA LEU A 324 10.43 7.08 9.32
C LEU A 324 11.10 8.13 10.22
N PHE A 325 12.42 8.34 10.04
CA PHE A 325 13.13 9.33 10.87
C PHE A 325 12.59 10.76 10.67
N CYS A 326 12.14 11.08 9.46
CA CYS A 326 11.48 12.35 9.15
C CYS A 326 10.05 12.45 9.73
N GLU A 327 9.62 11.50 10.55
CA GLU A 327 8.30 11.47 11.18
C GLU A 327 8.41 11.54 12.70
N ASN A 328 9.55 12.02 13.22
CA ASN A 328 9.78 12.18 14.65
C ASN A 328 9.44 13.62 15.12
N PRO A 329 8.46 13.81 16.03
CA PRO A 329 8.10 15.14 16.54
C PRO A 329 9.17 15.79 17.43
N TYR A 330 10.19 15.03 17.84
CA TYR A 330 11.30 15.51 18.67
C TYR A 330 12.49 16.04 17.86
N VAL A 331 12.46 15.91 16.53
CA VAL A 331 13.44 16.50 15.61
C VAL A 331 12.70 17.47 14.70
N GLU A 332 12.82 18.77 14.98
CA GLU A 332 11.93 19.85 14.53
C GLU A 332 11.85 20.10 12.99
N SER A 333 12.63 19.37 12.19
CA SER A 333 12.67 19.46 10.72
C SER A 333 12.02 18.28 9.98
N ALA A 334 11.36 17.39 10.71
CA ALA A 334 10.88 16.11 10.25
C ALA A 334 9.41 16.19 9.79
N GLY A 335 9.18 16.09 8.47
CA GLY A 335 7.91 15.69 7.87
C GLY A 335 8.04 15.56 6.36
N MET A 336 7.29 14.65 5.71
CA MET A 336 7.18 14.60 4.23
C MET A 336 6.68 15.93 3.62
N CYS A 337 6.15 16.84 4.44
CA CYS A 337 5.73 18.19 4.07
C CYS A 337 6.23 19.23 5.11
N PRO A 338 7.48 19.71 5.01
CA PRO A 338 8.03 20.71 5.92
C PRO A 338 7.14 21.96 5.98
N GLY A 339 6.94 22.52 7.18
CA GLY A 339 6.25 23.80 7.38
C GLY A 339 4.72 23.75 7.54
N LYS A 340 4.09 22.57 7.63
CA LYS A 340 2.65 22.44 7.95
C LYS A 340 2.43 22.16 9.46
N PRO A 341 1.90 23.12 10.25
CA PRO A 341 1.59 22.89 11.66
C PRO A 341 0.54 21.78 11.82
N GLY A 342 0.77 20.84 12.75
CA GLY A 342 -0.17 19.78 13.11
C GLY A 342 0.34 18.34 12.95
N TRP A 343 1.38 18.10 12.16
CA TRP A 343 1.91 16.75 11.90
C TRP A 343 2.47 16.05 13.15
N ALA A 344 3.17 16.77 14.03
CA ALA A 344 3.80 16.21 15.24
C ALA A 344 2.84 15.44 16.17
N ARG A 345 1.54 15.81 16.23
CA ARG A 345 0.55 15.10 17.07
C ARG A 345 -0.03 13.85 16.41
N ASN A 346 0.01 13.77 15.07
CA ASN A 346 -0.54 12.65 14.30
C ASN A 346 0.36 11.41 14.36
N LEU A 347 1.65 11.64 14.56
CA LEU A 347 2.69 10.62 14.65
C LEU A 347 2.56 9.72 15.89
N ILE A 348 1.94 10.23 16.97
CA ILE A 348 1.56 9.42 18.13
C ILE A 348 0.46 8.41 17.77
N TYR A 349 -0.50 8.83 16.95
CA TYR A 349 -1.62 7.96 16.59
C TYR A 349 -1.17 6.81 15.71
N SER A 350 -0.39 7.05 14.66
CA SER A 350 0.15 6.01 13.78
C SER A 350 0.98 4.99 14.56
N ALA A 351 1.94 5.45 15.36
CA ALA A 351 2.76 4.57 16.21
C ALA A 351 1.94 3.77 17.26
N LYS A 352 0.79 4.30 17.70
CA LYS A 352 -0.07 3.64 18.71
C LYS A 352 -1.10 2.68 18.10
N LEU A 353 -1.37 2.82 16.80
CA LEU A 353 -2.44 2.11 16.12
C LEU A 353 -2.22 0.59 16.12
N PRO A 354 -1.02 0.04 15.80
CA PRO A 354 -0.79 -1.40 15.85
C PRO A 354 -1.06 -1.98 17.23
N ALA A 355 -0.65 -1.29 18.29
CA ALA A 355 -0.85 -1.75 19.67
C ALA A 355 -2.32 -1.71 20.07
N SER A 356 -3.12 -0.83 19.47
CA SER A 356 -4.57 -0.77 19.70
C SER A 356 -5.28 -1.93 18.99
N VAL A 357 -4.91 -2.19 17.73
CA VAL A 357 -5.40 -3.36 16.97
C VAL A 357 -5.01 -4.67 17.65
N ALA A 358 -3.76 -4.80 18.09
CA ALA A 358 -3.26 -6.00 18.77
C ALA A 358 -4.05 -6.34 20.05
N ARG A 359 -4.48 -5.33 20.80
CA ARG A 359 -5.36 -5.55 21.97
C ARG A 359 -6.73 -6.07 21.59
N TYR A 360 -7.24 -5.69 20.43
CA TYR A 360 -8.56 -6.11 19.96
C TYR A 360 -8.55 -7.50 19.32
N ASN A 361 -7.55 -7.79 18.47
CA ASN A 361 -7.45 -9.08 17.78
C ASN A 361 -6.65 -10.14 18.55
N GLY A 362 -6.03 -9.77 19.69
CA GLY A 362 -5.27 -10.68 20.55
C GLY A 362 -3.85 -10.97 20.08
N ALA A 363 -3.32 -10.21 19.11
CA ALA A 363 -1.92 -10.33 18.69
C ALA A 363 -0.97 -10.03 19.86
N ARG A 364 0.04 -10.89 20.01
CA ARG A 364 1.01 -10.79 21.12
C ARG A 364 2.04 -9.68 20.90
N ASN A 365 2.34 -9.43 19.64
CA ASN A 365 3.39 -8.53 19.21
C ASN A 365 2.85 -7.60 18.12
N THR A 366 3.50 -6.46 18.01
CA THR A 366 3.38 -5.48 16.94
C THR A 366 4.75 -5.17 16.38
N ILE A 367 4.80 -4.80 15.11
CA ILE A 367 6.03 -4.42 14.41
C ILE A 367 6.01 -2.96 13.98
N CYS A 368 7.18 -2.37 13.81
CA CYS A 368 7.33 -1.08 13.16
C CYS A 368 8.45 -1.18 12.13
N GLU A 369 8.17 -0.89 10.87
CA GLU A 369 9.21 -0.43 9.95
C GLU A 369 9.72 0.91 10.48
N SER A 370 11.01 1.00 10.80
CA SER A 370 11.55 2.08 11.62
C SER A 370 12.88 2.55 11.05
N SER A 371 13.32 3.74 11.42
CA SER A 371 14.66 4.26 11.04
C SER A 371 14.90 4.49 9.54
N GLY A 372 13.86 4.45 8.69
CA GLY A 372 14.01 4.73 7.27
C GLY A 372 14.56 6.14 7.00
N ILE A 373 15.47 6.24 6.03
CA ILE A 373 16.21 7.47 5.70
C ILE A 373 15.35 8.37 4.83
N CYS A 374 14.78 9.42 5.41
CA CYS A 374 14.20 10.54 4.67
C CYS A 374 15.01 11.83 4.80
N THR A 375 16.33 11.67 4.81
CA THR A 375 17.31 12.75 4.63
C THR A 375 18.52 12.19 3.88
N LEU A 376 18.36 12.00 2.57
CA LEU A 376 19.50 11.84 1.65
C LEU A 376 20.30 13.15 1.65
N GLY A 377 21.20 13.33 2.62
CA GLY A 377 22.15 14.46 2.62
C GLY A 377 22.58 15.00 3.99
N ASP A 378 21.79 14.77 5.04
CA ASP A 378 21.88 15.56 6.28
C ASP A 378 22.73 14.90 7.37
N GLY A 379 23.16 13.66 7.13
CA GLY A 379 23.96 12.89 8.08
C GLY A 379 23.09 12.00 8.96
N CYS A 380 23.60 10.78 9.13
CA CYS A 380 23.24 9.76 10.08
C CYS A 380 22.36 10.27 11.25
N ALA A 381 21.17 9.69 11.43
CA ALA A 381 20.49 9.76 12.72
C ALA A 381 21.47 9.21 13.77
N ALA A 382 22.05 10.09 14.59
CA ALA A 382 22.99 9.66 15.62
C ALA A 382 22.33 8.57 16.48
N PRO A 383 23.09 7.60 17.05
CA PRO A 383 22.51 6.57 17.91
C PRO A 383 21.62 7.13 19.02
N SER A 384 21.90 8.34 19.51
CA SER A 384 21.06 9.07 20.46
C SER A 384 19.67 9.42 19.92
N ALA A 385 19.58 9.84 18.65
CA ALA A 385 18.30 10.17 18.00
C ALA A 385 17.49 8.90 17.71
N GLN A 386 18.15 7.83 17.25
CA GLN A 386 17.53 6.51 17.08
C GLN A 386 17.00 5.96 18.41
N LYS A 387 17.78 6.10 19.49
CA LYS A 387 17.34 5.71 20.83
C LYS A 387 16.03 6.39 21.23
N ILE A 388 15.91 7.70 21.01
CA ILE A 388 14.69 8.45 21.35
C ILE A 388 13.49 7.92 20.54
N ALA A 389 13.67 7.69 19.24
CA ALA A 389 12.62 7.14 18.39
C ALA A 389 12.20 5.73 18.85
N TYR A 390 13.16 4.85 19.16
CA TYR A 390 12.86 3.49 19.61
C TYR A 390 12.23 3.46 21.00
N ASP A 391 12.70 4.27 21.95
CA ASP A 391 12.07 4.39 23.27
C ASP A 391 10.61 4.85 23.13
N PHE A 392 10.34 5.79 22.22
CA PHE A 392 9.00 6.27 21.91
C PHE A 392 8.11 5.17 21.31
N LEU A 393 8.60 4.45 20.30
CA LEU A 393 7.87 3.34 19.67
C LEU A 393 7.57 2.23 20.70
N CYS A 394 8.55 1.86 21.52
CA CYS A 394 8.36 0.94 22.65
C CYS A 394 7.27 1.43 23.62
N ALA A 395 7.28 2.71 23.98
CA ALA A 395 6.24 3.30 24.83
C ALA A 395 4.86 3.31 24.16
N MET A 396 4.81 3.42 22.83
CA MET A 396 3.57 3.28 22.06
C MET A 396 3.11 1.82 21.93
N GLY A 397 3.93 0.86 22.32
CA GLY A 397 3.58 -0.55 22.36
C GLY A 397 4.03 -1.33 21.13
N ILE A 398 5.03 -0.80 20.41
CA ILE A 398 5.80 -1.56 19.42
C ILE A 398 6.72 -2.53 20.15
N SER A 399 6.66 -3.81 19.77
CA SER A 399 7.46 -4.88 20.38
C SER A 399 8.56 -5.43 19.48
N VAL A 400 8.46 -5.20 18.16
CA VAL A 400 9.43 -5.65 17.15
C VAL A 400 9.84 -4.44 16.32
N MET A 401 11.13 -4.14 16.30
CA MET A 401 11.69 -3.09 15.45
C MET A 401 12.22 -3.74 14.16
N ASN A 402 11.72 -3.27 13.02
CA ASN A 402 12.23 -3.59 11.70
C ASN A 402 12.97 -2.36 11.17
N PRO A 403 14.29 -2.22 11.36
CA PRO A 403 15.03 -1.07 10.84
C PRO A 403 15.09 -1.11 9.31
N ALA A 404 14.41 -0.18 8.65
CA ALA A 404 14.36 -0.08 7.20
C ALA A 404 15.73 0.30 6.61
N ARG A 405 16.11 -0.42 5.54
CA ARG A 405 17.26 -0.11 4.66
C ARG A 405 18.59 0.05 5.43
N PRO A 406 19.07 -0.98 6.15
CA PRO A 406 20.46 -0.97 6.58
C PRO A 406 21.36 -0.96 5.33
N TYR A 407 22.35 -0.07 5.31
CA TYR A 407 23.35 -0.01 4.24
C TYR A 407 24.67 -0.54 4.77
N ASP A 408 25.31 -1.41 4.00
CA ASP A 408 26.75 -1.66 4.12
C ASP A 408 27.52 -0.57 3.37
N ILE A 409 28.65 -0.15 3.92
CA ILE A 409 29.60 0.76 3.26
C ILE A 409 30.88 -0.02 3.00
N THR A 410 31.00 -0.58 1.81
CA THR A 410 32.23 -1.22 1.31
C THR A 410 32.79 -0.41 0.14
N ASP A 411 34.12 -0.32 0.04
CA ASP A 411 34.85 0.29 -1.08
C ASP A 411 34.34 1.68 -1.54
N PHE A 412 34.06 2.57 -0.57
CA PHE A 412 33.55 3.93 -0.78
C PHE A 412 32.16 4.03 -1.45
N ARG A 413 31.43 2.92 -1.52
CA ARG A 413 30.05 2.86 -2.04
C ARG A 413 29.08 2.44 -0.93
N LYS A 414 27.84 2.91 -1.00
CA LYS A 414 26.74 2.46 -0.14
C LYS A 414 26.00 1.34 -0.86
N TYR A 415 25.99 0.15 -0.27
CA TYR A 415 25.20 -0.98 -0.74
C TYR A 415 24.06 -1.17 0.24
N ALA A 416 22.82 -1.28 -0.24
CA ALA A 416 21.74 -1.75 0.64
C ALA A 416 22.04 -3.20 1.04
N CYS A 417 21.93 -3.55 2.33
CA CYS A 417 22.02 -4.94 2.77
C CYS A 417 20.94 -5.77 2.07
N ALA A 418 21.27 -7.01 1.70
CA ALA A 418 20.36 -7.89 0.96
C ALA A 418 19.42 -8.70 1.87
N LEU A 419 19.59 -8.57 3.19
CA LEU A 419 18.94 -9.32 4.27
C LEU A 419 18.45 -8.39 5.38
#